data_AF-A0A955BX67-F1
#
_entry.id   AF-A0A955BX67-F1
#
_cell.length_a   1.000
_cell.length_b   1.000
_cell.length_c   1.000
_cell.angle_alpha   90.00
_cell.angle_beta   90.00
_cell.angle_gamma   90.00
#
_symmetry.space_group_name_H-M   'P 1'
#
loop_
_entity.id
_entity.type
_entity.pdbx_description
1 polymer ?
#
loop_
_entity_poly.entity_id
_entity_poly.type
_entity_poly.pdbx_seq_one_letter_code
_entity_poly.pdbx_strand_id
1 'polypeptide(L)'
;MEAKLELSDPDGQVTCHRGAVPQVRAKWFGFWDLLGVMLGIAGAAYPLVLLVLFWVIGACYLVGKLMTGEIEAIGEAALGVGISAILALMLAGVCLLYSGMVSVVVLPLSAGACRLLVGRPRLPYLGAFCGGLVAFVCFLPYVVLGDAWDNALLEWTLAYYAAGPMLAILCGLIAGAYAGVEFERELQVLGKPIGASPVKFSIKQMLAVTLIASLLLTVLRLTGLLNARMLTYVTFWLVWQSLAMYPVVWLMRLRRRRVERRLAEKLRRIRAAYGDLAPDLAEPPATTGAT
;
A
#
# COMPACT_ATOMS: atom_id res chain seq x y z
N MET A 1 -35.03 25.87 3.80
CA MET A 1 -36.13 25.71 2.83
C MET A 1 -36.00 24.31 2.25
N GLU A 2 -36.64 23.34 2.90
CA GLU A 2 -36.54 21.92 2.55
C GLU A 2 -37.63 21.59 1.52
N ALA A 3 -37.22 21.17 0.32
CA ALA A 3 -38.14 20.71 -0.70
C ALA A 3 -38.44 19.22 -0.47
N LYS A 4 -39.68 18.93 -0.05
CA LYS A 4 -40.23 17.59 0.07
C LYS A 4 -40.73 17.16 -1.31
N LEU A 5 -39.98 16.27 -1.98
CA LEU A 5 -40.39 15.64 -3.23
C LEU A 5 -41.17 14.37 -2.89
N GLU A 6 -42.51 14.46 -2.95
CA GLU A 6 -43.41 13.31 -2.92
C GLU A 6 -43.58 12.81 -4.36
N LEU A 7 -42.83 11.77 -4.73
CA LEU A 7 -43.10 10.98 -5.93
C LEU A 7 -44.19 9.96 -5.59
N SER A 8 -45.41 10.26 -6.03
CA SER A 8 -46.51 9.31 -6.14
C SER A 8 -46.30 8.50 -7.42
N ASP A 9 -45.91 7.23 -7.29
CA ASP A 9 -45.87 6.28 -8.40
C ASP A 9 -47.29 5.68 -8.56
N PRO A 10 -48.02 5.95 -9.67
CA PRO A 10 -49.40 5.50 -9.84
C PRO A 10 -49.53 4.02 -10.24
N ASP A 11 -48.42 3.38 -10.59
CA ASP A 11 -48.39 1.94 -10.84
C ASP A 11 -47.96 1.24 -9.56
N GLY A 12 -48.89 0.55 -8.90
CA GLY A 12 -48.70 -0.18 -7.65
C GLY A 12 -47.71 -1.35 -7.70
N GLN A 13 -46.52 -1.15 -8.25
CA GLN A 13 -45.38 -2.02 -7.99
C GLN A 13 -44.84 -1.67 -6.61
N VAL A 14 -45.04 -2.59 -5.67
CA VAL A 14 -44.24 -2.66 -4.45
C VAL A 14 -42.81 -2.99 -4.91
N THR A 15 -42.06 -1.98 -5.38
CA THR A 15 -40.61 -2.08 -5.32
C THR A 15 -40.32 -2.17 -3.84
N CYS A 16 -39.98 -3.37 -3.36
CA CYS A 16 -39.28 -3.54 -2.12
C CYS A 16 -38.05 -2.63 -2.22
N HIS A 17 -38.18 -1.40 -1.72
CA HIS A 17 -37.07 -0.53 -1.40
C HIS A 17 -36.30 -1.34 -0.37
N ARG A 18 -35.37 -2.19 -0.85
CA ARG A 18 -34.30 -2.80 -0.06
C ARG A 18 -33.86 -1.70 0.87
N GLY A 19 -34.23 -1.85 2.14
CA GLY A 19 -34.31 -0.76 3.10
C GLY A 19 -33.13 0.14 2.88
N ALA A 20 -33.41 1.43 2.65
CA ALA A 20 -32.41 2.45 2.40
C ALA A 20 -31.36 2.35 3.50
N VAL A 21 -30.33 1.53 3.25
CA VAL A 21 -29.19 1.39 4.12
C VAL A 21 -28.72 2.82 4.20
N PRO A 22 -28.75 3.46 5.38
CA PRO A 22 -28.37 4.85 5.48
C PRO A 22 -27.04 4.94 4.76
N GLN A 23 -27.03 5.66 3.63
CA GLN A 23 -25.81 5.98 2.94
C GLN A 23 -25.15 6.95 3.89
N VAL A 24 -24.50 6.39 4.92
CA VAL A 24 -23.67 7.12 5.85
C VAL A 24 -22.64 7.75 4.94
N ARG A 25 -22.91 9.02 4.67
CA ARG A 25 -22.24 9.93 3.77
C ARG A 25 -20.89 10.26 4.38
N ALA A 26 -20.10 9.26 4.75
CA ALA A 26 -18.68 9.44 4.83
C ALA A 26 -18.28 9.80 3.40
N LYS A 27 -17.94 11.08 3.19
CA LYS A 27 -17.10 11.52 2.08
C LYS A 27 -15.81 10.74 2.25
N TRP A 28 -15.81 9.48 1.81
CA TRP A 28 -14.67 8.61 1.93
C TRP A 28 -13.56 9.22 1.08
N PHE A 29 -12.40 9.35 1.71
CA PHE A 29 -11.13 9.75 1.13
C PHE A 29 -11.00 9.31 -0.33
N GLY A 30 -10.54 10.19 -1.21
CA GLY A 30 -10.21 9.80 -2.57
C GLY A 30 -9.13 8.71 -2.55
N PHE A 31 -9.01 7.95 -3.64
CA PHE A 31 -7.95 6.93 -3.78
C PHE A 31 -6.57 7.44 -3.36
N TRP A 32 -6.23 8.68 -3.76
CA TRP A 32 -4.95 9.31 -3.45
C TRP A 32 -4.77 9.64 -1.97
N ASP A 33 -5.84 10.00 -1.27
CA ASP A 33 -5.78 10.31 0.14
C ASP A 33 -5.60 9.04 0.96
N LEU A 34 -6.37 7.98 0.63
CA LEU A 34 -6.20 6.66 1.24
C LEU A 34 -4.78 6.12 1.01
N LEU A 35 -4.27 6.28 -0.22
CA LEU A 35 -2.91 5.90 -0.57
C LEU A 35 -1.88 6.67 0.28
N GLY A 36 -1.99 7.99 0.38
CA GLY A 36 -1.10 8.82 1.19
C GLY A 36 -1.05 8.40 2.66
N VAL A 37 -2.21 8.17 3.28
CA VAL A 37 -2.30 7.69 4.67
C VAL A 37 -1.61 6.33 4.83
N MET A 38 -1.87 5.39 3.91
CA MET A 38 -1.25 4.06 3.97
C MET A 38 0.27 4.12 3.79
N LEU A 39 0.79 5.05 3.00
CA LEU A 39 2.24 5.27 2.85
C LEU A 39 2.88 5.93 4.08
N GLY A 40 2.15 6.81 4.77
CA GLY A 40 2.52 7.30 6.10
C GLY A 40 2.68 6.15 7.10
N ILE A 41 1.67 5.29 7.20
CA ILE A 41 1.68 4.11 8.07
C ILE A 41 2.81 3.14 7.68
N ALA A 42 3.04 2.93 6.38
CA ALA A 42 4.15 2.09 5.89
C ALA A 42 5.52 2.65 6.31
N GLY A 43 5.69 3.97 6.28
CA GLY A 43 6.88 4.66 6.78
C GLY A 43 7.12 4.38 8.26
N ALA A 44 6.08 4.48 9.10
CA ALA A 44 6.17 4.12 10.53
C ALA A 44 6.46 2.62 10.76
N ALA A 45 5.88 1.74 9.95
CA ALA A 45 6.04 0.30 10.10
C ALA A 45 7.46 -0.17 9.74
N TYR A 46 8.12 0.49 8.79
CA TYR A 46 9.46 0.11 8.31
C TYR A 46 10.51 -0.06 9.43
N PRO A 47 10.78 0.95 10.29
CA PRO A 47 11.79 0.80 11.34
C PRO A 47 11.41 -0.25 12.39
N LEU A 48 10.12 -0.51 12.62
CA LEU A 48 9.66 -1.57 13.51
C LEU A 48 9.90 -2.96 12.92
N VAL A 49 9.66 -3.14 11.62
CA VAL A 49 9.97 -4.39 10.92
C VAL A 49 11.49 -4.61 10.92
N LEU A 50 12.27 -3.56 10.67
CA LEU A 50 13.73 -3.61 10.71
C LEU A 50 14.24 -4.00 12.10
N LEU A 51 13.67 -3.42 13.17
CA LEU A 51 13.98 -3.79 14.55
C LEU A 51 13.72 -5.27 14.83
N VAL A 52 12.56 -5.79 14.43
CA VAL A 52 12.22 -7.21 14.60
C VAL A 52 13.22 -8.10 13.88
N LEU A 53 13.59 -7.76 12.65
CA LEU A 53 14.62 -8.51 11.91
C LEU A 53 15.97 -8.47 12.61
N PHE A 54 16.38 -7.28 13.10
CA PHE A 54 17.63 -7.12 13.83
C PHE A 54 17.65 -7.93 15.11
N TRP A 55 16.54 -7.97 15.86
CA TRP A 55 16.41 -8.79 17.06
C TRP A 55 16.43 -10.29 16.77
N VAL A 56 15.79 -10.75 15.69
CA VAL A 56 15.84 -12.16 15.31
C VAL A 56 17.27 -12.57 14.95
N ILE A 57 17.98 -11.76 14.14
CA ILE A 57 19.37 -12.04 13.77
C ILE A 57 20.28 -11.98 15.01
N GLY A 58 20.12 -10.96 15.85
CA GLY A 58 20.88 -10.80 17.09
C GLY A 58 20.66 -11.94 18.08
N ALA A 59 19.43 -12.43 18.21
CA ALA A 59 19.10 -13.59 19.05
C ALA A 59 19.76 -14.87 18.52
N CYS A 60 19.71 -15.12 17.20
CA CYS A 60 20.42 -16.24 16.59
C CYS A 60 21.94 -16.17 16.83
N TYR A 61 22.53 -14.99 16.69
CA TYR A 61 23.95 -14.76 16.95
C TYR A 61 24.30 -15.02 18.43
N LEU A 62 23.49 -14.50 19.35
CA LEU A 62 23.67 -14.69 20.80
C LEU A 62 23.58 -16.17 21.17
N VAL A 63 22.60 -16.91 20.63
CA VAL A 63 22.48 -18.36 20.84
C VAL A 63 23.74 -19.09 20.35
N GLY A 64 24.28 -18.70 19.19
CA GLY A 64 25.54 -19.24 18.68
C GLY A 64 26.72 -19.00 19.63
N LYS A 65 26.85 -17.79 20.17
CA LYS A 65 27.90 -17.45 21.15
C LYS A 65 27.73 -18.16 22.49
N LEU A 66 26.49 -18.35 22.94
CA LEU A 66 26.19 -19.16 24.12
C LEU A 66 26.63 -20.61 23.92
N MET A 67 26.44 -21.18 22.72
CA MET A 67 26.88 -22.54 22.41
C MET A 67 28.41 -22.69 22.37
N THR A 68 29.16 -21.63 22.03
CA THR A 68 30.63 -21.64 22.03
C THR A 68 31.24 -21.34 23.40
N GLY A 69 30.44 -21.06 24.42
CA GLY A 69 30.92 -20.76 25.78
C GLY A 69 31.49 -19.34 25.96
N GLU A 70 31.32 -18.46 24.97
CA GLU A 70 31.76 -17.06 25.03
C GLU A 70 30.63 -16.21 25.66
N ILE A 71 30.49 -16.30 26.99
CA ILE A 71 29.37 -15.71 27.74
C ILE A 71 29.85 -14.53 28.60
N GLU A 72 30.15 -13.40 27.98
CA GLU A 72 30.50 -12.18 28.74
C GLU A 72 29.41 -11.08 28.69
N ALA A 73 28.38 -11.18 27.85
CA ALA A 73 27.56 -9.99 27.48
C ALA A 73 26.03 -10.10 27.60
N ILE A 74 25.46 -10.97 28.45
CA ILE A 74 23.97 -11.09 28.57
C ILE A 74 23.33 -9.78 29.07
N GLY A 75 23.95 -9.11 30.04
CA GLY A 75 23.44 -7.83 30.59
C GLY A 75 23.47 -6.69 29.56
N GLU A 76 24.55 -6.61 28.79
CA GLU A 76 24.69 -5.62 27.71
C GLU A 76 23.69 -5.86 26.58
N ALA A 77 23.42 -7.14 26.26
CA ALA A 77 22.40 -7.50 25.28
C ALA A 77 21.00 -7.02 25.70
N ALA A 78 20.61 -7.22 26.97
CA ALA A 78 19.31 -6.78 27.47
C ALA A 78 19.15 -5.24 27.40
N LEU A 79 20.19 -4.50 27.76
CA LEU A 79 20.22 -3.04 27.66
C LEU A 79 20.16 -2.57 26.20
N GLY A 80 20.87 -3.25 25.29
CA GLY A 80 20.82 -3.00 23.85
C GLY A 80 19.43 -3.22 23.23
N VAL A 81 18.69 -4.26 23.67
CA VAL A 81 17.29 -4.47 23.24
C VAL A 81 16.41 -3.32 23.68
N GLY A 82 16.52 -2.87 24.94
CA GLY A 82 15.76 -1.73 25.46
C GLY A 82 16.01 -0.43 24.68
N ILE A 83 17.28 -0.07 24.47
CA ILE A 83 17.66 1.14 23.73
C ILE A 83 17.19 1.08 22.27
N SER A 84 17.39 -0.06 21.60
CA SER A 84 16.97 -0.21 20.19
C SER A 84 15.45 -0.13 20.01
N ALA A 85 14.65 -0.62 20.98
CA ALA A 85 13.19 -0.46 20.95
C ALA A 85 12.76 1.01 21.00
N ILE A 86 13.33 1.78 21.92
CA ILE A 86 13.01 3.22 22.09
C ILE A 86 13.39 3.99 20.83
N LEU A 87 14.60 3.75 20.30
CA LEU A 87 15.06 4.39 19.07
C LEU A 87 14.17 4.05 17.87
N ALA A 88 13.74 2.79 17.73
CA ALA A 88 12.85 2.38 16.65
C ALA A 88 11.47 3.04 16.73
N LEU A 89 10.91 3.23 17.94
CA LEU A 89 9.65 3.94 18.13
C LEU A 89 9.76 5.43 17.78
N MET A 90 10.83 6.08 18.21
CA MET A 90 11.09 7.48 17.83
C MET A 90 11.26 7.60 16.31
N LEU A 91 12.05 6.70 15.71
CA LEU A 91 12.27 6.66 14.27
C LEU A 91 10.98 6.36 13.49
N ALA A 92 10.08 5.53 14.02
CA ALA A 92 8.77 5.28 13.41
C ALA A 92 7.95 6.57 13.28
N GLY A 93 7.95 7.44 14.30
CA GLY A 93 7.30 8.75 14.24
C GLY A 93 7.93 9.65 13.17
N VAL A 94 9.26 9.72 13.11
CA VAL A 94 9.98 10.50 12.10
C VAL A 94 9.70 9.98 10.68
N CYS A 95 9.77 8.66 10.48
CA CYS A 95 9.53 8.03 9.19
C CYS A 95 8.08 8.19 8.71
N LEU A 96 7.10 8.21 9.63
CA LEU A 96 5.69 8.50 9.30
C LEU A 96 5.53 9.91 8.74
N LEU A 97 6.11 10.90 9.40
CA LEU A 97 6.03 12.30 8.95
C LEU A 97 6.77 12.47 7.62
N TYR A 98 7.98 11.92 7.53
CA TYR A 98 8.81 12.06 6.34
C TYR A 98 8.20 11.36 5.12
N SER A 99 7.72 10.12 5.25
CA SER A 99 7.05 9.44 4.12
C SER A 99 5.74 10.13 3.73
N GLY A 100 5.01 10.68 4.71
CA GLY A 100 3.85 11.53 4.47
C GLY A 100 4.21 12.75 3.61
N MET A 101 5.24 13.52 3.99
CA MET A 101 5.72 14.68 3.23
C MET A 101 6.14 14.31 1.80
N VAL A 102 6.92 13.23 1.64
CA VAL A 102 7.34 12.76 0.32
C VAL A 102 6.12 12.34 -0.51
N SER A 103 5.13 11.69 0.09
CA SER A 103 3.91 11.27 -0.62
C SER A 103 3.09 12.45 -1.15
N VAL A 104 3.04 13.58 -0.43
CA VAL A 104 2.35 14.81 -0.88
C VAL A 104 2.95 15.34 -2.17
N VAL A 105 4.25 15.15 -2.40
CA VAL A 105 4.93 15.58 -3.63
C VAL A 105 4.83 14.51 -4.73
N VAL A 106 5.11 13.25 -4.39
CA VAL A 106 5.22 12.16 -5.38
C VAL A 106 3.87 11.73 -5.94
N LEU A 107 2.80 11.73 -5.12
CA LEU A 107 1.48 11.24 -5.56
C LEU A 107 0.82 12.15 -6.61
N PRO A 108 0.79 13.49 -6.48
CA PRO A 108 0.27 14.37 -7.53
C PRO A 108 1.05 14.25 -8.84
N LEU A 109 2.38 14.12 -8.79
CA LEU A 109 3.21 13.90 -9.97
C LEU A 109 2.88 12.58 -10.65
N SER A 110 2.73 11.51 -9.86
CA SER A 110 2.33 10.18 -10.36
C SER A 110 0.92 10.21 -10.94
N ALA A 111 -0.01 10.94 -10.33
CA ALA A 111 -1.37 11.14 -10.82
C ALA A 111 -1.37 11.90 -12.15
N GLY A 112 -0.57 12.95 -12.28
CA GLY A 112 -0.36 13.70 -13.52
C GLY A 112 0.23 12.82 -14.62
N ALA A 113 1.29 12.06 -14.31
CA ALA A 113 1.90 11.12 -15.24
C ALA A 113 0.91 10.05 -15.69
N CYS A 114 0.11 9.49 -14.78
CA CYS A 114 -0.93 8.52 -15.13
C CYS A 114 -1.98 9.13 -16.06
N ARG A 115 -2.44 10.37 -15.79
CA ARG A 115 -3.40 11.06 -16.66
C ARG A 115 -2.87 11.29 -18.08
N LEU A 116 -1.57 11.54 -18.22
CA LEU A 116 -0.92 11.78 -19.51
C LEU A 116 -0.64 10.47 -20.28
N LEU A 117 -0.23 9.42 -19.56
CA LEU A 117 0.38 8.23 -20.16
C LEU A 117 -0.56 7.03 -20.24
N VAL A 118 -1.50 6.90 -19.30
CA VAL A 118 -2.22 5.64 -19.06
C VAL A 118 -3.71 5.91 -18.92
N GLY A 119 -4.52 5.29 -19.81
CA GLY A 119 -5.96 5.16 -19.54
C GLY A 119 -6.18 4.38 -18.23
N ARG A 120 -7.28 4.65 -17.51
CA ARG A 120 -7.67 4.07 -16.20
C ARG A 120 -6.88 2.80 -15.77
N PRO A 121 -5.73 2.93 -15.07
CA PRO A 121 -4.91 1.79 -14.67
C PRO A 121 -5.61 0.95 -13.60
N ARG A 122 -5.17 -0.31 -13.46
CA ARG A 122 -5.62 -1.18 -12.37
C ARG A 122 -5.11 -0.62 -11.04
N LEU A 123 -6.04 -0.20 -10.18
CA LEU A 123 -5.75 0.50 -8.91
C LEU A 123 -4.75 -0.21 -7.99
N PRO A 124 -4.79 -1.55 -7.79
CA PRO A 124 -3.80 -2.23 -6.94
C PRO A 124 -2.36 -2.10 -7.45
N TYR A 125 -2.16 -2.18 -8.78
CA TYR A 125 -0.84 -2.05 -9.38
C TYR A 125 -0.36 -0.61 -9.36
N LEU A 126 -1.27 0.34 -9.61
CA LEU A 126 -0.96 1.77 -9.49
C LEU A 126 -0.55 2.13 -8.06
N GLY A 127 -1.32 1.68 -7.07
CA GLY A 127 -1.02 1.90 -5.66
C GLY A 127 0.33 1.29 -5.27
N ALA A 128 0.57 0.02 -5.64
CA ALA A 128 1.87 -0.63 -5.40
C ALA A 128 3.01 0.18 -6.03
N PHE A 129 2.88 0.53 -7.31
CA PHE A 129 3.88 1.32 -8.03
C PHE A 129 4.21 2.64 -7.29
N CYS A 130 3.20 3.42 -6.95
CA CYS A 130 3.36 4.69 -6.24
C CYS A 130 3.99 4.49 -4.87
N GLY A 131 3.62 3.42 -4.15
CA GLY A 131 4.19 3.14 -2.83
C GLY A 131 5.67 2.78 -2.87
N GLY A 132 6.07 1.96 -3.83
CA GLY A 132 7.49 1.67 -4.05
C GLY A 132 8.29 2.88 -4.56
N LEU A 133 7.66 3.77 -5.33
CA LEU A 133 8.27 5.04 -5.76
C LEU A 133 8.47 6.00 -4.58
N VAL A 134 7.49 6.15 -3.70
CA VAL A 134 7.62 6.99 -2.48
C VAL A 134 8.73 6.46 -1.60
N ALA A 135 8.77 5.15 -1.34
CA ALA A 135 9.85 4.53 -0.58
C ALA A 135 11.22 4.78 -1.22
N PHE A 136 11.34 4.63 -2.55
CA PHE A 136 12.57 4.92 -3.27
C PHE A 136 13.03 6.38 -3.10
N VAL A 137 12.11 7.34 -3.25
CA VAL A 137 12.41 8.78 -3.08
C VAL A 137 12.82 9.08 -1.64
N CYS A 138 12.18 8.47 -0.63
CA CYS A 138 12.58 8.61 0.77
C CYS A 138 14.03 8.18 1.01
N PHE A 139 14.52 7.17 0.28
CA PHE A 139 15.88 6.64 0.42
C PHE A 139 16.92 7.33 -0.49
N LEU A 140 16.48 8.15 -1.45
CA LEU A 140 17.36 8.84 -2.39
C LEU A 140 18.45 9.69 -1.69
N PRO A 141 18.16 10.47 -0.62
CA PRO A 141 19.18 11.28 0.03
C PRO A 141 20.33 10.46 0.61
N TYR A 142 20.05 9.25 1.13
CA TYR A 142 21.09 8.38 1.68
C TYR A 142 22.02 7.85 0.59
N VAL A 143 21.50 7.56 -0.60
CA VAL A 143 22.31 7.14 -1.75
C VAL A 143 23.20 8.28 -2.25
N VAL A 144 22.68 9.51 -2.29
CA VAL A 144 23.44 10.70 -2.72
C VAL A 144 24.51 11.07 -1.68
N LEU A 145 24.17 11.05 -0.40
CA LEU A 145 25.09 11.38 0.70
C LEU A 145 26.11 10.27 0.97
N GLY A 146 25.82 9.03 0.59
CA GLY A 146 26.74 7.90 0.76
C GLY A 146 28.08 8.06 0.06
N ASP A 147 28.18 8.92 -0.96
CA ASP A 147 29.45 9.28 -1.60
C ASP A 147 30.37 10.11 -0.71
N ALA A 148 29.82 10.78 0.31
CA ALA A 148 30.57 11.54 1.30
C ALA A 148 31.03 10.68 2.50
N TRP A 149 30.55 9.43 2.63
CA TRP A 149 30.90 8.53 3.72
C TRP A 149 31.94 7.50 3.25
N ASP A 150 32.95 7.29 4.10
CA ASP A 150 34.25 6.67 3.79
C ASP A 150 34.19 5.27 3.13
N ASN A 151 35.14 4.97 2.24
CA ASN A 151 35.14 3.77 1.37
C ASN A 151 35.28 2.43 2.13
N ALA A 152 35.74 2.44 3.39
CA ALA A 152 35.86 1.23 4.21
C ALA A 152 34.49 0.64 4.62
N LEU A 153 33.43 1.45 4.60
CA LEU A 153 32.06 0.99 4.83
C LEU A 153 31.47 0.31 3.59
N LEU A 154 32.05 0.45 2.40
CA LEU A 154 31.42 0.12 1.11
C LEU A 154 30.94 -1.34 0.99
N GLU A 155 31.70 -2.31 1.52
CA GLU A 155 31.36 -3.74 1.44
C GLU A 155 30.17 -4.11 2.34
N TRP A 156 30.17 -3.64 3.59
CA TRP A 156 29.05 -3.81 4.51
C TRP A 156 27.85 -2.93 4.12
N THR A 157 28.13 -1.79 3.52
CA THR A 157 27.12 -0.81 3.17
C THR A 157 26.40 -1.20 1.89
N LEU A 158 26.95 -2.05 1.00
CA LEU A 158 26.20 -2.73 -0.06
C LEU A 158 25.13 -3.67 0.49
N ALA A 159 25.44 -4.48 1.51
CA ALA A 159 24.47 -5.35 2.17
C ALA A 159 23.39 -4.52 2.91
N TYR A 160 23.79 -3.41 3.53
CA TYR A 160 22.89 -2.50 4.25
C TYR A 160 22.01 -1.65 3.31
N TYR A 161 22.57 -1.14 2.20
CA TYR A 161 21.86 -0.44 1.11
C TYR A 161 21.02 -1.37 0.26
N ALA A 162 21.32 -2.66 0.22
CA ALA A 162 20.44 -3.65 -0.37
C ALA A 162 19.26 -3.91 0.57
N ALA A 163 19.50 -4.33 1.81
CA ALA A 163 18.44 -4.82 2.69
C ALA A 163 17.45 -3.72 3.13
N GLY A 164 17.95 -2.53 3.53
CA GLY A 164 17.10 -1.45 4.04
C GLY A 164 16.14 -0.90 2.99
N PRO A 165 16.65 -0.30 1.90
CA PRO A 165 15.84 0.19 0.78
C PRO A 165 14.89 -0.86 0.21
N MET A 166 15.34 -2.11 -0.02
CA MET A 166 14.45 -3.17 -0.53
C MET A 166 13.27 -3.44 0.39
N LEU A 167 13.52 -3.49 1.71
CA LEU A 167 12.49 -3.71 2.72
C LEU A 167 11.52 -2.53 2.77
N ALA A 168 12.03 -1.29 2.71
CA ALA A 168 11.20 -0.09 2.65
C ALA A 168 10.32 -0.06 1.40
N ILE A 169 10.89 -0.39 0.23
CA ILE A 169 10.15 -0.54 -1.02
C ILE A 169 9.07 -1.61 -0.88
N LEU A 170 9.37 -2.75 -0.25
CA LEU A 170 8.40 -3.81 -0.01
C LEU A 170 7.24 -3.34 0.89
N CYS A 171 7.54 -2.62 1.98
CA CYS A 171 6.52 -1.99 2.83
C CYS A 171 5.64 -1.02 2.04
N GLY A 172 6.25 -0.16 1.20
CA GLY A 172 5.53 0.77 0.33
C GLY A 172 4.66 0.06 -0.71
N LEU A 173 5.18 -0.96 -1.38
CA LEU A 173 4.45 -1.82 -2.33
C LEU A 173 3.22 -2.46 -1.66
N ILE A 174 3.38 -3.03 -0.45
CA ILE A 174 2.31 -3.70 0.29
C ILE A 174 1.21 -2.71 0.67
N ALA A 175 1.58 -1.56 1.24
CA ALA A 175 0.64 -0.54 1.65
C ALA A 175 -0.11 0.06 0.46
N GLY A 176 0.60 0.34 -0.63
CA GLY A 176 0.01 0.83 -1.88
C GLY A 176 -0.93 -0.18 -2.54
N ALA A 177 -0.53 -1.45 -2.60
CA ALA A 177 -1.39 -2.52 -3.11
C ALA A 177 -2.64 -2.69 -2.25
N TYR A 178 -2.49 -2.62 -0.93
CA TYR A 178 -3.62 -2.68 0.01
C TYR A 178 -4.62 -1.55 -0.21
N ALA A 179 -4.15 -0.30 -0.32
CA ALA A 179 -4.98 0.86 -0.62
C ALA A 179 -5.76 0.67 -1.93
N GLY A 180 -5.10 0.20 -2.99
CA GLY A 180 -5.74 -0.06 -4.28
C GLY A 180 -6.77 -1.19 -4.25
N VAL A 181 -6.52 -2.26 -3.49
CA VAL A 181 -7.47 -3.38 -3.33
C VAL A 181 -8.70 -2.97 -2.51
N GLU A 182 -8.52 -2.17 -1.46
CA GLU A 182 -9.63 -1.69 -0.62
C GLU A 182 -10.49 -0.66 -1.38
N PHE A 183 -9.86 0.27 -2.11
CA PHE A 183 -10.61 1.22 -2.94
C PHE A 183 -11.35 0.52 -4.09
N GLU A 184 -10.76 -0.50 -4.70
CA GLU A 184 -11.42 -1.34 -5.70
C GLU A 184 -12.65 -2.07 -5.10
N ARG A 185 -12.57 -2.51 -3.84
CA ARG A 185 -13.70 -3.09 -3.11
C ARG A 185 -14.81 -2.06 -2.87
N GLU A 186 -14.46 -0.85 -2.46
CA GLU A 186 -15.43 0.22 -2.24
C GLU A 186 -16.18 0.56 -3.54
N LEU A 187 -15.46 0.68 -4.66
CA LEU A 187 -16.08 0.89 -5.98
C LEU A 187 -17.04 -0.24 -6.36
N GLN A 188 -16.68 -1.50 -6.07
CA GLN A 188 -17.56 -2.65 -6.30
C GLN A 188 -18.85 -2.57 -5.48
N VAL A 189 -18.75 -2.22 -4.19
CA VAL A 189 -19.92 -2.07 -3.30
C VAL A 189 -20.83 -0.95 -3.78
N LEU A 190 -20.25 0.13 -4.32
CA LEU A 190 -20.98 1.26 -4.92
C LEU A 190 -21.53 0.95 -6.33
N GLY A 191 -21.29 -0.24 -6.88
CA GLY A 191 -21.70 -0.60 -8.25
C GLY A 191 -20.98 0.21 -9.34
N LYS A 192 -19.86 0.89 -9.01
CA LYS A 192 -19.10 1.69 -9.96
C LYS A 192 -18.23 0.78 -10.83
N PRO A 193 -18.08 1.10 -12.13
CA PRO A 193 -17.26 0.30 -13.03
C PRO A 193 -15.79 0.35 -12.58
N ILE A 194 -15.22 -0.83 -12.31
CA ILE A 194 -13.79 -0.96 -12.08
C ILE A 194 -13.07 -0.81 -13.41
N GLY A 195 -12.06 0.05 -13.49
CA GLY A 195 -11.19 0.16 -14.65
C GLY A 195 -10.47 -1.17 -14.91
N ALA A 196 -11.07 -2.03 -15.73
CA ALA A 196 -10.52 -3.35 -16.07
C ALA A 196 -9.83 -3.37 -17.44
N SER A 197 -9.82 -2.24 -18.15
CA SER A 197 -9.29 -2.20 -19.51
C SER A 197 -7.82 -2.64 -19.51
N PRO A 198 -7.43 -3.63 -20.34
CA PRO A 198 -6.03 -3.95 -20.54
C PRO A 198 -5.33 -2.66 -20.98
N VAL A 199 -4.23 -2.32 -20.31
CA VAL A 199 -3.51 -1.08 -20.61
C VAL A 199 -3.00 -1.19 -22.06
N LYS A 200 -3.67 -0.48 -22.97
CA LYS A 200 -3.23 -0.37 -24.36
C LYS A 200 -2.33 0.85 -24.43
N PHE A 201 -1.02 0.62 -24.40
CA PHE A 201 -0.06 1.68 -24.69
C PHE A 201 0.03 1.88 -26.20
N SER A 202 -0.18 3.12 -26.66
CA SER A 202 0.21 3.48 -28.01
C SER A 202 1.74 3.49 -28.13
N ILE A 203 2.28 3.02 -29.26
CA ILE A 203 3.72 3.16 -29.57
C ILE A 203 4.19 4.61 -29.39
N LYS A 204 3.33 5.59 -29.74
CA LYS A 204 3.60 7.02 -29.56
C LYS A 204 3.79 7.41 -28.09
N GLN A 205 2.98 6.85 -27.19
CA GLN A 205 3.09 7.10 -25.75
C GLN A 205 4.36 6.48 -25.18
N MET A 206 4.69 5.26 -25.60
CA MET A 206 5.93 4.61 -25.19
C MET A 206 7.16 5.43 -25.64
N LEU A 207 7.18 5.87 -26.90
CA LEU A 207 8.28 6.69 -27.43
C LEU A 207 8.37 8.06 -26.72
N ALA A 208 7.24 8.70 -26.42
CA ALA A 208 7.22 9.95 -25.65
C ALA A 208 7.76 9.77 -24.22
N VAL A 209 7.39 8.68 -23.53
CA VAL A 209 7.92 8.34 -22.20
C VAL A 209 9.42 8.09 -22.26
N THR A 210 9.87 7.30 -23.23
CA THR A 210 11.30 7.01 -23.40
C THR A 210 12.08 8.29 -23.70
N LEU A 211 11.55 9.19 -24.53
CA LEU A 211 12.16 10.49 -24.82
C LEU A 211 12.27 11.35 -23.56
N ILE A 212 11.18 11.51 -22.79
CA ILE A 212 11.18 12.29 -21.55
C ILE A 212 12.16 11.69 -20.53
N ALA A 213 12.16 10.37 -20.37
CA ALA A 213 13.09 9.68 -19.47
C ALA A 213 14.54 9.86 -19.91
N SER A 214 14.82 9.78 -21.21
CA SER A 214 16.18 9.98 -21.77
C SER A 214 16.66 11.42 -21.58
N LEU A 215 15.78 12.41 -21.80
CA LEU A 215 16.09 13.82 -21.55
C LEU A 215 16.36 14.06 -20.06
N LEU A 216 15.54 13.51 -19.17
CA LEU A 216 15.75 13.63 -17.71
C LEU A 216 17.08 13.00 -17.27
N LEU A 217 17.38 11.79 -17.75
CA LEU A 217 18.66 11.12 -17.46
C LEU A 217 19.85 11.91 -18.02
N THR A 218 19.70 12.51 -19.20
CA THR A 218 20.74 13.37 -19.80
C THR A 218 20.98 14.61 -18.95
N VAL A 219 19.92 15.29 -18.52
CA VAL A 219 20.02 16.45 -17.62
C VAL A 219 20.68 16.06 -16.29
N LEU A 220 20.26 14.96 -15.67
CA LEU A 220 20.86 14.46 -14.42
C LEU A 220 22.35 14.12 -14.58
N ARG A 221 22.75 13.59 -15.74
CA ARG A 221 24.15 13.34 -16.06
C ARG A 221 24.94 14.63 -16.23
N LEU A 222 24.38 15.61 -16.94
CA LEU A 222 25.01 16.92 -17.16
C LEU A 222 25.20 17.70 -15.85
N THR A 223 24.29 17.56 -14.89
CA THR A 223 24.41 18.19 -13.56
C THR A 223 25.29 17.40 -12.58
N GLY A 224 25.90 16.29 -13.01
CA GLY A 224 26.71 15.42 -12.15
C GLY A 224 25.92 14.66 -11.07
N LEU A 225 24.58 14.68 -11.13
CA LEU A 225 23.72 13.95 -10.18
C LEU A 225 23.57 12.47 -10.54
N LEU A 226 23.80 12.11 -11.81
CA LEU A 226 23.78 10.73 -12.28
C LEU A 226 25.20 10.12 -12.24
N ASN A 227 25.64 9.70 -11.05
CA ASN A 227 26.83 8.87 -10.89
C ASN A 227 26.51 7.38 -11.18
N ALA A 228 27.54 6.54 -11.31
CA ALA A 228 27.36 5.10 -11.54
C ALA A 228 26.58 4.39 -10.41
N ARG A 229 26.72 4.87 -9.17
CA ARG A 229 26.02 4.33 -7.99
C ARG A 229 24.52 4.58 -8.06
N MET A 230 24.10 5.80 -8.39
CA MET A 230 22.71 6.20 -8.61
C MET A 230 22.10 5.43 -9.77
N LEU A 231 22.83 5.27 -10.88
CA LEU A 231 22.36 4.46 -12.00
C LEU A 231 22.11 3.01 -11.57
N THR A 232 23.08 2.38 -10.89
CA THR A 232 22.94 1.03 -10.34
C THR A 232 21.77 0.94 -9.36
N TYR A 233 21.60 1.93 -8.48
CA TYR A 233 20.51 1.98 -7.51
C TYR A 233 19.13 2.11 -8.18
N VAL A 234 19.00 2.98 -9.18
CA VAL A 234 17.76 3.14 -9.99
C VAL A 234 17.45 1.86 -10.76
N THR A 235 18.43 1.25 -11.42
CA THR A 235 18.25 -0.01 -12.15
C THR A 235 17.85 -1.13 -11.19
N PHE A 236 18.53 -1.23 -10.05
CA PHE A 236 18.22 -2.22 -9.02
C PHE A 236 16.79 -2.03 -8.49
N TRP A 237 16.41 -0.80 -8.17
CA TRP A 237 15.06 -0.44 -7.77
C TRP A 237 14.03 -0.85 -8.82
N LEU A 238 14.24 -0.50 -10.10
CA LEU A 238 13.31 -0.86 -11.18
C LEU A 238 13.10 -2.37 -11.29
N VAL A 239 14.18 -3.15 -11.21
CA VAL A 239 14.12 -4.62 -11.25
C VAL A 239 13.38 -5.15 -10.02
N TRP A 240 13.76 -4.73 -8.81
CA TRP A 240 13.12 -5.15 -7.57
C TRP A 240 11.64 -4.80 -7.51
N GLN A 241 11.30 -3.55 -7.85
CA GLN A 241 9.94 -3.04 -7.95
C GLN A 241 9.09 -3.90 -8.89
N SER A 242 9.62 -4.23 -10.06
CA SER A 242 8.91 -5.02 -11.07
C SER A 242 8.68 -6.46 -10.60
N LEU A 243 9.70 -7.09 -10.01
CA LEU A 243 9.63 -8.46 -9.51
C LEU A 243 8.70 -8.59 -8.30
N ALA A 244 8.79 -7.67 -7.33
CA ALA A 244 8.03 -7.73 -6.09
C ALA A 244 6.56 -7.29 -6.24
N MET A 245 6.24 -6.45 -7.23
CA MET A 245 4.87 -5.93 -7.40
C MET A 245 3.83 -7.05 -7.66
N TYR A 246 4.13 -8.00 -8.55
CA TYR A 246 3.20 -9.10 -8.86
C TYR A 246 2.84 -9.97 -7.65
N PRO A 247 3.79 -10.54 -6.88
CA PRO A 247 3.47 -11.36 -5.72
C PRO A 247 2.79 -10.54 -4.62
N VAL A 248 3.16 -9.28 -4.41
CA VAL A 248 2.51 -8.41 -3.42
C VAL A 248 1.04 -8.17 -3.76
N VAL A 249 0.73 -7.78 -5.00
CA VAL A 249 -0.66 -7.55 -5.44
C VAL A 249 -1.46 -8.85 -5.39
N TRP A 250 -0.86 -9.97 -5.81
CA TRP A 250 -1.47 -11.29 -5.70
C TRP A 250 -1.81 -11.65 -4.25
N LEU A 251 -0.87 -11.45 -3.33
CA LEU A 251 -1.05 -11.73 -1.90
C LEU A 251 -2.17 -10.87 -1.29
N MET A 252 -2.21 -9.58 -1.62
CA MET A 252 -3.27 -8.68 -1.13
C MET A 252 -4.66 -9.09 -1.64
N ARG A 253 -4.76 -9.50 -2.91
CA ARG A 253 -6.00 -10.05 -3.47
C ARG A 253 -6.39 -11.37 -2.83
N LEU A 254 -5.43 -12.24 -2.54
CA LEU A 254 -5.68 -13.51 -1.85
C LEU A 254 -6.19 -13.27 -0.42
N ARG A 255 -5.55 -12.35 0.33
CA ARG A 255 -5.99 -11.92 1.66
C ARG A 255 -7.42 -11.42 1.61
N ARG A 256 -7.74 -10.54 0.65
CA ARG A 256 -9.11 -10.03 0.45
C ARG A 256 -10.12 -11.15 0.26
N ARG A 257 -9.87 -12.09 -0.68
CA ARG A 257 -10.75 -13.25 -0.92
C ARG A 257 -10.96 -14.10 0.34
N ARG A 258 -9.91 -14.29 1.15
CA ARG A 258 -10.02 -15.03 2.41
C ARG A 258 -10.89 -14.31 3.44
N VAL A 259 -10.75 -12.99 3.56
CA VAL A 259 -11.58 -12.18 4.48
C VAL A 259 -13.04 -12.18 4.04
N GLU A 260 -13.32 -12.02 2.75
CA GLU A 260 -14.68 -12.07 2.19
C GLU A 260 -15.35 -13.43 2.45
N ARG A 261 -14.62 -14.54 2.28
CA ARG A 261 -15.12 -15.89 2.61
C ARG A 261 -15.48 -16.03 4.09
N ARG A 262 -14.58 -15.60 4.99
CA ARG A 262 -14.82 -15.65 6.44
C ARG A 262 -16.02 -14.80 6.85
N LEU A 263 -16.19 -13.63 6.24
CA LEU A 263 -17.32 -12.75 6.52
C LEU A 263 -18.64 -13.36 6.00
N ALA A 264 -18.63 -13.93 4.79
CA ALA A 264 -19.79 -14.61 4.22
C ALA A 264 -20.20 -15.83 5.07
N GLU A 265 -19.25 -16.61 5.58
CA GLU A 265 -19.50 -17.71 6.51
C GLU A 265 -20.12 -17.22 7.82
N LYS A 266 -19.57 -16.16 8.43
CA LYS A 266 -20.15 -15.55 9.64
C LYS A 266 -21.58 -15.05 9.41
N LEU A 267 -21.83 -14.37 8.30
CA LEU A 267 -23.17 -13.88 7.95
C LEU A 267 -24.16 -15.03 7.68
N ARG A 268 -23.72 -16.15 7.08
CA ARG A 268 -24.54 -17.35 6.92
C ARG A 268 -24.89 -17.97 8.27
N ARG A 269 -23.93 -18.05 9.21
CA ARG A 269 -24.18 -18.56 10.57
C ARG A 269 -25.15 -17.69 11.35
N ILE A 270 -24.99 -16.36 11.27
CA ILE A 270 -25.92 -15.41 11.88
C ILE A 270 -27.29 -15.57 11.23
N ARG A 271 -27.38 -15.61 9.89
CA ARG A 271 -28.68 -15.81 9.21
C ARG A 271 -29.33 -17.15 9.57
N ALA A 272 -28.58 -18.23 9.76
CA ALA A 272 -29.14 -19.49 10.22
C ALA A 272 -29.66 -19.37 11.66
N ALA A 273 -28.85 -18.81 12.57
CA ALA A 273 -29.23 -18.66 13.98
C ALA A 273 -30.44 -17.73 14.18
N TYR A 274 -30.57 -16.67 13.39
CA TYR A 274 -31.68 -15.71 13.50
C TYR A 274 -32.84 -16.02 12.54
N GLY A 275 -32.60 -16.76 11.45
CA GLY A 275 -33.64 -17.22 10.53
C GLY A 275 -34.61 -18.19 11.19
N ASP A 276 -34.12 -19.00 12.13
CA ASP A 276 -34.95 -19.87 12.96
C ASP A 276 -35.78 -19.10 14.01
N LEU A 277 -35.41 -17.84 14.33
CA LEU A 277 -36.15 -16.97 15.25
C LEU A 277 -37.19 -16.06 14.58
N ALA A 278 -37.22 -15.99 13.24
CA ALA A 278 -38.15 -15.12 12.52
C ALA A 278 -38.84 -15.83 11.32
N PRO A 279 -39.44 -17.03 11.49
CA PRO A 279 -40.24 -17.65 10.43
C PRO A 279 -41.46 -16.79 10.04
N ASP A 280 -42.02 -16.02 10.99
CA ASP A 280 -43.27 -15.26 10.79
C ASP A 280 -43.10 -13.88 10.10
N LEU A 281 -41.87 -13.44 9.82
CA LEU A 281 -41.62 -12.22 9.04
C LEU A 281 -41.36 -12.51 7.55
N ALA A 282 -41.41 -13.78 7.15
CA ALA A 282 -41.06 -14.23 5.79
C ALA A 282 -42.24 -14.26 4.81
N GLU A 283 -43.49 -14.17 5.28
CA GLU A 283 -44.62 -13.98 4.38
C GLU A 283 -44.98 -12.49 4.29
N PRO A 284 -44.61 -11.79 3.19
CA PRO A 284 -45.32 -10.56 2.87
C PRO A 284 -46.81 -10.92 2.81
N PRO A 285 -47.71 -10.17 3.48
CA PRO A 285 -49.13 -10.48 3.48
C PRO A 285 -49.56 -10.68 2.04
N ALA A 286 -50.11 -11.87 1.74
CA ALA A 286 -50.69 -12.15 0.45
C ALA A 286 -51.63 -10.98 0.14
N THR A 287 -51.28 -10.20 -0.88
CA THR A 287 -52.15 -9.18 -1.43
C THR A 287 -53.37 -9.90 -1.98
N THR A 288 -54.36 -10.12 -1.11
CA THR A 288 -55.70 -10.54 -1.48
C THR A 288 -56.22 -9.43 -2.38
N GLY A 289 -56.24 -9.73 -3.67
CA GLY A 289 -56.81 -8.85 -4.68
C GLY A 289 -58.23 -8.51 -4.27
N ALA A 290 -58.47 -7.24 -3.97
CA ALA A 290 -59.79 -6.67 -4.05
C ALA A 290 -60.15 -6.65 -5.55
N THR A 291 -61.14 -7.47 -5.89
CA THR A 291 -61.84 -7.53 -7.18
C THR A 291 -62.57 -6.23 -7.50
#